data_AF-A0A662RL36-F1
#
_entry.id   AF-A0A662RL36-F1
#
_cell.length_a   1.000
_cell.length_b   1.000
_cell.length_c   1.000
_cell.angle_alpha   90.00
_cell.angle_beta   90.00
_cell.angle_gamma   90.00
#
_symmetry.space_group_name_H-M   'P 1'
#
loop_
_entity.id
_entity.type
_entity.pdbx_description
1 polymer ?
#
loop_
_entity_poly.entity_id
_entity_poly.type
_entity_poly.pdbx_seq_one_letter_code
_entity_poly.pdbx_strand_id
1 'polypeptide(L)'
;MGVDRMSFTGGEPTIHLPYIREAVEHAREQMPEVGVGFATNGFMSLNILQQVIQLCSYVTFEIKAFNDDTHRAITGAPVEPVLRNAEYLIRNGRGRIRAFRTIVIPGINDEEIEDIAEFIASIDPTVPLRIIPFRPNYILYYHPGPTSARMEEIGKEVSKKSGLENVWWGGYYPMEISKRVIETARELKSMNHKGAKLALAYSRLAGCISSSRNCGECPSRTNCPAALKEPWLLDL
;
A
#
# COMPACT_ATOMS: atom_id res chain seq x y z
N MET A 1 9.08 23.71 -7.98
CA MET A 1 9.06 22.29 -7.57
C MET A 1 8.25 21.54 -8.62
N GLY A 2 8.81 20.52 -9.28
CA GLY A 2 8.11 19.72 -10.30
C GLY A 2 7.12 18.73 -9.70
N VAL A 3 6.31 19.18 -8.75
CA VAL A 3 5.28 18.36 -8.09
C VAL A 3 4.07 18.33 -9.02
N ASP A 4 3.70 17.14 -9.47
CA ASP A 4 2.57 16.91 -10.37
C ASP A 4 1.35 16.31 -9.64
N ARG A 5 1.53 15.88 -8.39
CA ARG A 5 0.50 15.17 -7.61
C ARG A 5 0.56 15.48 -6.12
N MET A 6 -0.60 15.53 -5.50
CA MET A 6 -0.82 15.63 -4.06
C MET A 6 -1.75 14.50 -3.62
N SER A 7 -1.35 13.70 -2.62
CA SER A 7 -2.12 12.56 -2.11
C SER A 7 -2.46 12.73 -0.64
N PHE A 8 -3.71 12.49 -0.27
CA PHE A 8 -4.20 12.48 1.11
C PHE A 8 -4.34 11.04 1.61
N THR A 9 -3.71 10.76 2.75
CA THR A 9 -3.50 9.43 3.36
C THR A 9 -3.28 9.60 4.88
N GLY A 10 -2.90 8.53 5.60
CA GLY A 10 -2.67 8.52 7.04
C GLY A 10 -3.79 7.75 7.75
N GLY A 11 -4.70 8.48 8.39
CA GLY A 11 -5.99 7.94 8.82
C GLY A 11 -7.00 7.93 7.68
N GLU A 12 -8.26 8.22 7.97
CA GLU A 12 -9.27 8.45 6.94
C GLU A 12 -9.30 9.92 6.53
N PRO A 13 -8.83 10.31 5.33
CA PRO A 13 -8.72 11.71 4.95
C PRO A 13 -10.07 12.43 4.88
N THR A 14 -11.17 11.73 4.61
CA THR A 14 -12.48 12.36 4.41
C THR A 14 -13.08 13.01 5.66
N ILE A 15 -12.58 12.69 6.86
CA ILE A 15 -12.94 13.41 8.09
C ILE A 15 -12.52 14.89 8.06
N HIS A 16 -11.55 15.23 7.21
CA HIS A 16 -11.03 16.58 7.00
C HIS A 16 -11.36 17.12 5.60
N LEU A 17 -12.39 16.60 4.93
CA LEU A 17 -12.70 16.96 3.54
C LEU A 17 -12.83 18.48 3.29
N PRO A 18 -13.45 19.30 4.18
CA PRO A 18 -13.50 20.74 4.00
C PRO A 18 -12.10 21.37 3.91
N TYR A 19 -11.21 21.04 4.84
CA TYR A 19 -9.82 21.52 4.84
C TYR A 19 -9.04 21.02 3.62
N ILE A 20 -9.22 19.76 3.24
CA ILE A 20 -8.56 19.19 2.05
C ILE A 20 -9.00 19.92 0.78
N ARG A 21 -10.27 20.30 0.67
CA ARG A 21 -10.78 21.06 -0.47
C ARG A 21 -10.10 22.43 -0.57
N GLU A 22 -10.05 23.17 0.53
CA GLU A 22 -9.36 24.47 0.58
C GLU A 22 -7.88 24.31 0.19
N ALA A 23 -7.19 23.30 0.72
CA ALA A 23 -5.79 23.03 0.37
C ALA A 23 -5.60 22.70 -1.12
N VAL A 24 -6.52 21.93 -1.72
CA VAL A 24 -6.50 21.62 -3.15
C VAL A 24 -6.76 22.86 -4.01
N GLU A 25 -7.68 23.73 -3.62
CA GLU A 25 -7.98 24.97 -4.33
C GLU A 25 -6.76 25.89 -4.34
N HIS A 26 -6.14 26.13 -3.19
CA HIS A 26 -4.90 26.92 -3.10
C HIS A 26 -3.74 26.28 -3.88
N ALA A 27 -3.61 24.95 -3.85
CA ALA A 27 -2.60 24.26 -4.65
C ALA A 27 -2.82 24.47 -6.15
N ARG A 28 -4.06 24.46 -6.62
CA ARG A 28 -4.42 24.66 -8.03
C ARG A 28 -4.22 26.08 -8.52
N GLU A 29 -4.22 27.10 -7.65
CA GLU A 29 -3.84 28.47 -8.02
C GLU A 29 -2.39 28.54 -8.54
N GLN A 30 -1.49 27.72 -7.98
CA GLN A 30 -0.08 27.68 -8.35
C GLN A 30 0.26 26.52 -9.30
N MET A 31 -0.52 25.44 -9.24
CA MET A 31 -0.33 24.20 -9.99
C MET A 31 -1.68 23.72 -10.56
N PRO A 32 -2.21 24.35 -11.63
CA PRO A 32 -3.56 24.07 -12.13
C PRO A 32 -3.82 22.60 -12.46
N GLU A 33 -2.78 21.89 -12.94
CA GLU A 33 -2.83 20.48 -13.36
C GLU A 33 -2.45 19.49 -12.25
N VAL A 34 -2.36 19.93 -10.99
CA VAL A 34 -1.96 19.03 -9.89
C VAL A 34 -2.97 17.89 -9.72
N GLY A 35 -2.50 16.66 -9.83
CA GLY A 35 -3.30 15.46 -9.65
C GLY A 35 -3.62 15.24 -8.17
N VAL A 36 -4.89 15.05 -7.82
CA VAL A 36 -5.32 14.88 -6.41
C VAL A 36 -5.62 13.41 -6.11
N GLY A 37 -4.95 12.84 -5.13
CA GLY A 37 -5.08 11.46 -4.72
C GLY A 37 -5.78 11.29 -3.37
N PHE A 38 -6.62 10.28 -3.22
CA PHE A 38 -7.14 9.84 -1.92
C PHE A 38 -6.78 8.38 -1.68
N ALA A 39 -6.28 8.06 -0.49
CA ALA A 39 -6.25 6.71 0.05
C ALA A 39 -7.28 6.64 1.19
N THR A 40 -8.35 5.88 1.01
CA THR A 40 -9.51 5.87 1.91
C THR A 40 -9.89 4.46 2.33
N ASN A 41 -10.39 4.32 3.55
CA ASN A 41 -11.00 3.10 4.09
C ASN A 41 -12.46 2.90 3.63
N GLY A 42 -13.02 3.86 2.87
CA GLY A 42 -14.37 3.75 2.31
C GLY A 42 -15.53 4.01 3.28
N PHE A 43 -15.26 4.18 4.57
CA PHE A 43 -16.29 4.37 5.59
C PHE A 43 -16.74 5.84 5.67
N MET A 44 -17.69 6.21 4.81
CA MET A 44 -18.22 7.58 4.73
C MET A 44 -19.67 7.60 4.25
N SER A 45 -20.35 8.74 4.37
CA SER A 45 -21.66 8.90 3.73
C SER A 45 -21.50 8.96 2.21
N LEU A 46 -22.54 8.55 1.47
CA LEU A 46 -22.51 8.58 0.02
C LEU A 46 -22.29 9.99 -0.53
N ASN A 47 -22.83 11.01 0.14
CA ASN A 47 -22.63 12.40 -0.24
C ASN A 47 -21.15 12.82 -0.15
N ILE A 48 -20.42 12.36 0.88
CA ILE A 48 -18.98 12.62 1.02
C ILE A 48 -18.19 11.92 -0.08
N LEU A 49 -18.51 10.66 -0.41
CA LEU A 49 -17.87 9.95 -1.52
C LEU A 49 -18.04 10.69 -2.85
N GLN A 50 -19.25 11.19 -3.15
CA GLN A 50 -19.52 11.96 -4.37
C GLN A 50 -18.64 13.21 -4.46
N GLN A 51 -18.45 13.92 -3.34
CA GLN A 51 -17.56 15.09 -3.28
C GLN A 51 -16.08 14.68 -3.50
N VAL A 52 -15.64 13.57 -2.91
CA VAL A 52 -14.28 13.02 -3.14
C VAL A 52 -14.07 12.70 -4.61
N ILE A 53 -15.02 12.00 -5.24
CA ILE A 53 -14.95 11.65 -6.66
C ILE A 53 -14.83 12.91 -7.52
N GLN A 54 -15.58 13.99 -7.22
CA GLN A 54 -15.46 15.25 -7.96
C GLN A 54 -14.08 15.90 -7.80
N LEU A 55 -13.50 15.83 -6.60
CA LEU A 55 -12.26 16.52 -6.26
C LEU A 55 -10.98 15.81 -6.77
N CYS A 56 -10.97 14.47 -6.72
CA CYS A 56 -9.75 13.66 -6.87
C CYS A 56 -9.47 13.26 -8.33
N SER A 57 -8.20 13.19 -8.73
CA SER A 57 -7.78 12.54 -9.98
C SER A 57 -7.69 11.01 -9.82
N TYR A 58 -7.38 10.51 -8.62
CA TYR A 58 -7.32 9.08 -8.36
C TYR A 58 -7.66 8.70 -6.90
N VAL A 59 -8.18 7.49 -6.73
CA VAL A 59 -8.57 6.89 -5.44
C VAL A 59 -7.91 5.52 -5.30
N THR A 60 -7.31 5.30 -4.15
CA THR A 60 -7.04 3.97 -3.61
C THR A 60 -8.09 3.69 -2.54
N PHE A 61 -8.85 2.60 -2.69
CA PHE A 61 -9.95 2.26 -1.79
C PHE A 61 -9.64 0.95 -1.07
N GLU A 62 -9.82 0.91 0.25
CA GLU A 62 -9.57 -0.29 1.06
C GLU A 62 -10.87 -0.97 1.49
N ILE A 63 -10.95 -2.28 1.29
CA ILE A 63 -11.95 -3.16 1.92
C ILE A 63 -11.20 -4.05 2.90
N LYS A 64 -11.47 -3.90 4.20
CA LYS A 64 -10.67 -4.56 5.25
C LYS A 64 -11.16 -5.96 5.60
N ALA A 65 -12.43 -6.22 5.41
CA ALA A 65 -13.10 -7.52 5.56
C ALA A 65 -14.42 -7.45 4.76
N PHE A 66 -14.95 -8.60 4.38
CA PHE A 66 -16.25 -8.72 3.71
C PHE A 66 -17.36 -9.04 4.70
N ASN A 67 -17.06 -9.86 5.72
CA ASN A 67 -17.96 -10.19 6.81
C ASN A 67 -18.09 -9.01 7.79
N ASP A 68 -19.32 -8.70 8.22
CA ASP A 68 -19.59 -7.57 9.11
C ASP A 68 -19.00 -7.77 10.52
N ASP A 69 -19.02 -8.99 11.06
CA ASP A 69 -18.46 -9.29 12.38
C ASP A 69 -16.94 -9.15 12.37
N THR A 70 -16.26 -9.68 11.35
CA THR A 70 -14.81 -9.49 11.15
C THR A 70 -14.49 -8.01 10.98
N HIS A 71 -15.23 -7.29 10.14
CA HIS A 71 -15.00 -5.86 9.90
C HIS A 71 -15.17 -5.05 11.19
N ARG A 72 -16.20 -5.32 11.99
CA ARG A 72 -16.39 -4.68 13.30
C ARG A 72 -15.26 -5.02 14.27
N ALA A 73 -14.83 -6.28 14.33
CA ALA A 73 -13.78 -6.71 15.24
C ALA A 73 -12.44 -6.00 14.95
N ILE A 74 -12.11 -5.78 13.67
CA ILE A 74 -10.82 -5.17 13.29
C ILE A 74 -10.88 -3.64 13.15
N THR A 75 -12.04 -3.04 12.87
CA THR A 75 -12.17 -1.59 12.61
C THR A 75 -13.01 -0.82 13.64
N GLY A 76 -13.89 -1.50 14.37
CA GLY A 76 -14.93 -0.88 15.19
C GLY A 76 -16.13 -0.34 14.43
N ALA A 77 -16.24 -0.58 13.11
CA ALA A 77 -17.30 -0.05 12.24
C ALA A 77 -17.97 -1.17 11.42
N PRO A 78 -19.23 -1.00 10.97
CA PRO A 78 -19.87 -1.93 10.05
C PRO A 78 -19.26 -1.90 8.65
N VAL A 79 -19.36 -3.02 7.93
CA VAL A 79 -18.86 -3.17 6.56
C VAL A 79 -19.79 -2.55 5.51
N GLU A 80 -21.10 -2.47 5.79
CA GLU A 80 -22.12 -2.05 4.82
C GLU A 80 -21.79 -0.72 4.13
N PRO A 81 -21.42 0.37 4.84
CA PRO A 81 -21.12 1.64 4.16
C PRO A 81 -19.92 1.54 3.24
N VAL A 82 -18.95 0.67 3.56
CA VAL A 82 -17.73 0.44 2.77
C VAL A 82 -18.08 -0.26 1.47
N LEU A 83 -18.86 -1.36 1.52
CA LEU A 83 -19.26 -2.10 0.31
C LEU A 83 -20.18 -1.27 -0.58
N ARG A 84 -21.16 -0.57 0.01
CA ARG A 84 -22.03 0.37 -0.73
C ARG A 84 -21.20 1.44 -1.47
N ASN A 85 -20.21 2.02 -0.80
CA ASN A 85 -19.35 3.05 -1.38
C ASN A 85 -18.38 2.49 -2.42
N ALA A 86 -17.89 1.26 -2.22
CA ALA A 86 -17.08 0.56 -3.21
C ALA A 86 -17.87 0.33 -4.51
N GLU A 87 -19.10 -0.18 -4.41
CA GLU A 87 -19.97 -0.37 -5.57
C GLU A 87 -20.27 0.95 -6.28
N TYR A 88 -20.61 2.00 -5.53
CA TYR A 88 -20.87 3.31 -6.11
C TYR A 88 -19.63 3.85 -6.83
N LEU A 89 -18.44 3.72 -6.24
CA LEU A 89 -17.18 4.17 -6.83
C LEU A 89 -16.86 3.40 -8.11
N ILE A 90 -17.06 2.07 -8.14
CA ILE A 90 -16.85 1.27 -9.35
C ILE A 90 -17.81 1.71 -10.45
N ARG A 91 -19.12 1.86 -10.16
CA ARG A 91 -20.12 2.23 -11.18
C ARG A 91 -20.00 3.67 -11.67
N ASN A 92 -19.65 4.62 -10.80
CA ASN A 92 -19.76 6.06 -11.09
C ASN A 92 -18.42 6.80 -11.14
N GLY A 93 -17.34 6.16 -10.70
CA GLY A 93 -16.01 6.76 -10.57
C GLY A 93 -14.90 5.88 -11.10
N ARG A 94 -15.20 4.89 -11.96
CA ARG A 94 -14.25 3.89 -12.47
C ARG A 94 -12.91 4.46 -12.94
N GLY A 95 -12.95 5.58 -13.68
CA GLY A 95 -11.76 6.25 -14.21
C GLY A 95 -10.88 6.92 -13.15
N ARG A 96 -11.37 7.08 -11.92
CA ARG A 96 -10.60 7.57 -10.78
C ARG A 96 -9.99 6.41 -9.97
N ILE A 97 -10.36 5.17 -10.20
CA ILE A 97 -9.87 4.04 -9.40
C ILE A 97 -8.44 3.71 -9.81
N ARG A 98 -7.51 3.94 -8.89
CA ARG A 98 -6.11 3.50 -9.03
C ARG A 98 -5.97 2.03 -8.66
N ALA A 99 -6.55 1.63 -7.55
CA ALA A 99 -6.60 0.24 -7.08
C ALA A 99 -7.55 0.12 -5.89
N PHE A 100 -8.21 -1.02 -5.77
CA PHE A 100 -8.67 -1.54 -4.50
C PHE A 100 -7.52 -2.20 -3.75
N ARG A 101 -7.59 -2.20 -2.42
CA ARG A 101 -6.61 -2.82 -1.55
C ARG A 101 -7.28 -3.62 -0.44
N THR A 102 -6.64 -4.72 -0.07
CA THR A 102 -6.97 -5.46 1.14
C THR A 102 -5.69 -5.94 1.82
N ILE A 103 -5.70 -5.96 3.15
CA ILE A 103 -4.60 -6.46 3.97
C ILE A 103 -4.97 -7.86 4.43
N VAL A 104 -4.09 -8.84 4.22
CA VAL A 104 -4.28 -10.23 4.62
C VAL A 104 -3.76 -10.43 6.03
N ILE A 105 -4.66 -10.69 6.97
CA ILE A 105 -4.39 -10.99 8.38
C ILE A 105 -4.73 -12.48 8.62
N PRO A 106 -3.72 -13.35 8.83
CA PRO A 106 -3.91 -14.80 8.92
C PRO A 106 -4.92 -15.24 9.98
N GLY A 107 -5.89 -16.08 9.62
CA GLY A 107 -6.94 -16.56 10.53
C GLY A 107 -7.90 -15.47 11.01
N ILE A 108 -7.87 -14.27 10.42
CA ILE A 108 -8.81 -13.18 10.71
C ILE A 108 -9.63 -12.85 9.46
N ASN A 109 -9.00 -12.53 8.33
CA ASN A 109 -9.71 -12.18 7.10
C ASN A 109 -9.11 -12.82 5.84
N ASP A 110 -8.13 -13.71 5.97
CA ASP A 110 -7.42 -14.30 4.85
C ASP A 110 -8.29 -15.28 4.04
N GLU A 111 -9.34 -15.83 4.65
CA GLU A 111 -10.38 -16.61 3.97
C GLU A 111 -11.39 -15.73 3.20
N GLU A 112 -11.53 -14.45 3.56
CA GLU A 112 -12.51 -13.51 2.98
C GLU A 112 -11.97 -12.78 1.73
N ILE A 113 -10.71 -12.98 1.36
CA ILE A 113 -10.07 -12.25 0.26
C ILE A 113 -10.70 -12.63 -1.09
N GLU A 114 -11.11 -13.89 -1.25
CA GLU A 114 -11.85 -14.37 -2.42
C GLU A 114 -13.20 -13.64 -2.53
N ASP A 115 -13.96 -13.52 -1.43
CA ASP A 115 -15.25 -12.81 -1.39
C ASP A 115 -15.11 -11.33 -1.78
N ILE A 116 -14.09 -10.65 -1.26
CA ILE A 116 -13.80 -9.24 -1.62
C ILE A 116 -13.54 -9.14 -3.14
N ALA A 117 -12.77 -10.06 -3.68
CA ALA A 117 -12.41 -10.05 -5.10
C ALA A 117 -13.62 -10.37 -5.99
N GLU A 118 -14.42 -11.37 -5.64
CA GLU A 118 -15.68 -11.72 -6.32
C GLU A 118 -16.67 -10.55 -6.30
N PHE A 119 -16.81 -9.88 -5.15
CA PHE A 119 -17.64 -8.68 -5.04
C PHE A 119 -17.22 -7.61 -6.05
N ILE A 120 -15.91 -7.30 -6.12
CA ILE A 120 -15.39 -6.30 -7.07
C ILE A 120 -15.62 -6.78 -8.52
N ALA A 121 -15.29 -8.03 -8.83
CA ALA A 121 -15.41 -8.61 -10.17
C ALA A 121 -16.86 -8.66 -10.67
N SER A 122 -17.81 -8.90 -9.77
CA SER A 122 -19.24 -8.91 -10.08
C SER A 122 -19.75 -7.56 -10.60
N ILE A 123 -19.02 -6.48 -10.32
CA ILE A 123 -19.35 -5.12 -10.75
C ILE A 123 -18.49 -4.72 -11.97
N ASP A 124 -17.17 -4.92 -11.89
CA ASP A 124 -16.24 -4.69 -13.00
C ASP A 124 -14.94 -5.53 -12.84
N PRO A 125 -14.73 -6.56 -13.70
CA PRO A 125 -13.58 -7.47 -13.60
C PRO A 125 -12.23 -6.78 -13.89
N THR A 126 -12.25 -5.61 -14.53
CA THR A 126 -11.03 -4.87 -14.89
C THR A 126 -10.45 -4.08 -13.71
N VAL A 127 -11.21 -3.94 -12.61
CA VAL A 127 -10.80 -3.15 -11.44
C VAL A 127 -9.56 -3.77 -10.80
N PRO A 128 -8.49 -2.99 -10.60
CA PRO A 128 -7.26 -3.52 -10.03
C PRO A 128 -7.39 -3.80 -8.52
N LEU A 129 -7.04 -5.02 -8.07
CA LEU A 129 -6.99 -5.41 -6.66
C LEU A 129 -5.53 -5.68 -6.24
N ARG A 130 -5.08 -4.94 -5.23
CA ARG A 130 -3.79 -5.15 -4.58
C ARG A 130 -3.95 -5.78 -3.21
N ILE A 131 -3.39 -6.97 -3.05
CA ILE A 131 -3.35 -7.72 -1.80
C ILE A 131 -2.04 -7.39 -1.07
N ILE A 132 -2.09 -7.14 0.23
CA ILE A 132 -0.93 -6.70 1.03
C ILE A 132 -0.81 -7.62 2.25
N PRO A 133 0.37 -8.17 2.58
CA PRO A 133 0.48 -8.96 3.80
C PRO A 133 0.38 -8.07 5.04
N PHE A 134 -0.28 -8.57 6.08
CA PHE A 134 -0.27 -7.93 7.37
C PHE A 134 1.14 -7.82 7.94
N ARG A 135 1.42 -6.65 8.53
CA ARG A 135 2.60 -6.40 9.36
C ARG A 135 2.13 -6.27 10.81
N PRO A 136 2.68 -7.07 11.75
CA PRO A 136 2.34 -6.96 13.16
C PRO A 136 2.48 -5.51 13.67
N ASN A 137 1.37 -4.93 14.08
CA ASN A 137 1.26 -3.56 14.59
C ASN A 137 0.01 -3.38 15.47
N TYR A 138 -0.05 -2.24 16.18
CA TYR A 138 -1.20 -1.85 17.00
C TYR A 138 -1.67 -2.96 17.96
N ILE A 139 -2.98 -3.20 18.10
CA ILE A 139 -3.57 -4.23 18.97
C ILE A 139 -3.22 -5.66 18.52
N LEU A 140 -2.85 -5.83 17.25
CA LEU A 140 -2.47 -7.10 16.64
C LEU A 140 -0.93 -7.29 16.64
N TYR A 141 -0.22 -6.63 17.54
CA TYR A 141 1.25 -6.68 17.59
C TYR A 141 1.82 -8.09 17.77
N TYR A 142 1.13 -8.95 18.51
CA TYR A 142 1.54 -10.34 18.74
C TYR A 142 0.92 -11.34 17.75
N HIS A 143 0.15 -10.85 16.78
CA HIS A 143 -0.41 -11.67 15.73
C HIS A 143 0.60 -11.78 14.58
N PRO A 144 0.97 -12.99 14.12
CA PRO A 144 1.96 -13.14 13.05
C PRO A 144 1.42 -12.64 11.70
N GLY A 145 2.30 -12.11 10.86
CA GLY A 145 1.98 -11.85 9.46
C GLY A 145 1.94 -13.13 8.62
N PRO A 146 1.35 -13.11 7.42
CA PRO A 146 1.32 -14.27 6.53
C PRO A 146 2.73 -14.58 6.00
N THR A 147 2.98 -15.86 5.72
CA THR A 147 4.20 -16.27 5.00
C THR A 147 4.10 -15.87 3.53
N SER A 148 5.24 -15.77 2.84
CA SER A 148 5.25 -15.55 1.39
C SER A 148 4.51 -16.65 0.61
N ALA A 149 4.67 -17.90 1.04
CA ALA A 149 3.95 -19.05 0.46
C ALA A 149 2.42 -18.89 0.61
N ARG A 150 1.94 -18.45 1.77
CA ARG A 150 0.50 -18.17 1.99
C ARG A 150 0.00 -17.04 1.11
N MET A 151 0.79 -15.97 0.95
CA MET A 151 0.42 -14.87 0.05
C MET A 151 0.38 -15.31 -1.43
N GLU A 152 1.30 -16.17 -1.85
CA GLU A 152 1.33 -16.73 -3.19
C GLU A 152 0.12 -17.65 -3.46
N GLU A 153 -0.25 -18.47 -2.48
CA GLU A 153 -1.46 -19.30 -2.50
C GLU A 153 -2.71 -18.43 -2.67
N ILE A 154 -2.94 -17.46 -1.78
CA ILE A 154 -4.09 -16.55 -1.84
C ILE A 154 -4.12 -15.81 -3.18
N GLY A 155 -2.98 -15.29 -3.63
CA GLY A 155 -2.87 -14.60 -4.92
C GLY A 155 -3.30 -15.49 -6.10
N LYS A 156 -2.89 -16.76 -6.11
CA LYS A 156 -3.28 -17.73 -7.15
C LYS A 156 -4.76 -18.09 -7.09
N GLU A 157 -5.30 -18.31 -5.89
CA GLU A 157 -6.71 -18.64 -5.69
C GLU A 157 -7.61 -17.50 -6.16
N VAL A 158 -7.35 -16.29 -5.67
CA VAL A 158 -8.10 -15.08 -6.04
C VAL A 158 -8.03 -14.83 -7.54
N SER A 159 -6.84 -14.91 -8.15
CA SER A 159 -6.69 -14.69 -9.59
C SER A 159 -7.43 -15.73 -10.44
N LYS A 160 -7.59 -16.95 -9.94
CA LYS A 160 -8.22 -18.04 -10.68
C LYS A 160 -9.74 -18.06 -10.54
N LYS A 161 -10.26 -17.73 -9.35
CA LYS A 161 -11.67 -17.95 -9.01
C LYS A 161 -12.52 -16.69 -9.03
N SER A 162 -11.95 -15.53 -8.67
CA SER A 162 -12.74 -14.31 -8.47
C SER A 162 -13.30 -13.69 -9.75
N GLY A 163 -12.68 -13.95 -10.91
CA GLY A 163 -13.01 -13.30 -12.18
C GLY A 163 -12.36 -11.92 -12.39
N LEU A 164 -11.51 -11.44 -11.47
CA LEU A 164 -10.72 -10.23 -11.68
C LEU A 164 -9.57 -10.45 -12.68
N GLU A 165 -9.36 -9.48 -13.56
CA GLU A 165 -8.27 -9.49 -14.54
C GLU A 165 -6.94 -9.02 -13.93
N ASN A 166 -7.01 -8.14 -12.93
CA ASN A 166 -5.86 -7.38 -12.43
C ASN A 166 -5.67 -7.59 -10.92
N VAL A 167 -5.15 -8.76 -10.55
CA VAL A 167 -4.84 -9.11 -9.16
C VAL A 167 -3.33 -9.20 -8.99
N TRP A 168 -2.82 -8.55 -7.95
CA TRP A 168 -1.44 -8.75 -7.52
C TRP A 168 -1.33 -8.65 -6.01
N TRP A 169 -0.41 -9.42 -5.44
CA TRP A 169 0.00 -9.23 -4.06
C TRP A 169 1.41 -8.65 -4.01
N GLY A 170 1.71 -7.87 -2.97
CA GLY A 170 3.04 -7.30 -2.84
C GLY A 170 3.34 -6.76 -1.46
N GLY A 171 4.58 -6.97 -1.03
CA GLY A 171 5.04 -6.78 0.33
C GLY A 171 5.43 -8.12 0.93
N TYR A 172 6.51 -8.14 1.69
CA TYR A 172 6.94 -9.25 2.53
C TYR A 172 7.82 -8.66 3.64
N TYR A 173 7.73 -9.22 4.84
CA TYR A 173 8.56 -8.80 5.96
C TYR A 173 9.43 -9.97 6.40
N PRO A 174 10.75 -9.91 6.16
CA PRO A 174 11.64 -10.98 6.55
C PRO A 174 11.70 -11.09 8.08
N MET A 175 11.59 -12.32 8.58
CA MET A 175 11.74 -12.63 10.01
C MET A 175 13.21 -12.75 10.43
N GLU A 176 14.11 -12.93 9.46
CA GLU A 176 15.54 -13.08 9.66
C GLU A 176 16.31 -12.16 8.71
N ILE A 177 17.57 -11.88 9.05
CA ILE A 177 18.46 -11.15 8.14
C ILE A 177 18.84 -12.09 6.98
N SER A 178 18.67 -11.63 5.75
CA SER A 178 19.10 -12.38 4.57
C SER A 178 20.58 -12.81 4.64
N LYS A 179 20.85 -14.05 4.20
CA LYS A 179 22.21 -14.57 4.01
C LYS A 179 23.06 -13.65 3.15
N ARG A 180 22.48 -13.10 2.08
CA ARG A 180 23.16 -12.18 1.16
C ARG A 180 23.58 -10.88 1.83
N VAL A 181 22.75 -10.35 2.73
CA VAL A 181 23.09 -9.18 3.54
C VAL A 181 24.24 -9.51 4.49
N ILE A 182 24.21 -10.67 5.13
CA ILE A 182 25.28 -11.13 6.04
C ILE A 182 26.60 -11.28 5.29
N GLU A 183 26.58 -11.90 4.11
CA GLU A 183 27.75 -12.09 3.25
C GLU A 183 28.33 -10.75 2.80
N THR A 184 27.48 -9.86 2.25
CA THR A 184 27.88 -8.51 1.85
C THR A 184 28.48 -7.73 3.04
N ALA A 185 27.90 -7.87 4.24
CA ALA A 185 28.44 -7.23 5.44
C ALA A 185 29.83 -7.76 5.81
N ARG A 186 30.11 -9.05 5.63
CA ARG A 186 31.44 -9.63 5.91
C ARG A 186 32.51 -9.08 4.97
N GLU A 187 32.17 -8.83 3.71
CA GLU A 187 33.08 -8.33 2.68
C GLU A 187 33.45 -6.84 2.84
N LEU A 188 32.63 -6.06 3.57
CA LEU A 188 32.89 -4.64 3.78
C LEU A 188 34.11 -4.42 4.67
N LYS A 189 35.19 -3.93 4.05
CA LYS A 189 36.45 -3.53 4.72
C LYS A 189 36.45 -2.08 5.20
N SER A 190 35.56 -1.24 4.69
CA SER A 190 35.51 0.21 4.98
C SER A 190 34.97 0.57 6.37
N MET A 191 34.54 -0.43 7.14
CA MET A 191 33.91 -0.25 8.46
C MET A 191 34.50 -1.24 9.44
N ASN A 192 34.71 -0.84 10.70
CA ASN A 192 35.20 -1.75 11.75
C ASN A 192 34.05 -2.30 12.62
N HIS A 193 32.95 -1.55 12.77
CA HIS A 193 31.82 -1.94 13.60
C HIS A 193 30.86 -2.91 12.86
N LYS A 194 30.55 -4.07 13.46
CA LYS A 194 29.68 -5.10 12.86
C LYS A 194 28.30 -4.55 12.47
N GLY A 195 27.69 -3.75 13.34
CA GLY A 195 26.40 -3.12 13.05
C GLY A 195 26.47 -2.13 11.88
N ALA A 196 27.59 -1.42 11.73
CA ALA A 196 27.78 -0.48 10.63
C ALA A 196 27.96 -1.20 9.29
N LYS A 197 28.70 -2.32 9.29
CA LYS A 197 28.82 -3.21 8.12
C LYS A 197 27.45 -3.72 7.68
N LEU A 198 26.64 -4.18 8.62
CA LEU A 198 25.29 -4.68 8.33
C LEU A 198 24.38 -3.58 7.73
N ALA A 199 24.36 -2.39 8.33
CA ALA A 199 23.57 -1.27 7.81
C ALA A 199 24.02 -0.82 6.40
N LEU A 200 25.34 -0.79 6.16
CA LEU A 200 25.89 -0.44 4.85
C LEU A 200 25.61 -1.53 3.81
N ALA A 201 25.60 -2.81 4.18
CA ALA A 201 25.27 -3.92 3.29
C ALA A 201 23.86 -3.77 2.66
N TYR A 202 22.85 -3.41 3.47
CA TYR A 202 21.51 -3.10 2.93
C TYR A 202 21.54 -1.97 1.91
N SER A 203 22.24 -0.88 2.23
CA SER A 203 22.35 0.26 1.32
C SER A 203 23.09 -0.11 0.04
N ARG A 204 24.15 -0.92 0.14
CA ARG A 204 24.93 -1.44 -1.00
C ARG A 204 24.06 -2.27 -1.93
N LEU A 205 23.30 -3.22 -1.38
CA LEU A 205 22.42 -4.09 -2.15
C LEU A 205 21.23 -3.32 -2.77
N ALA A 206 20.82 -2.22 -2.15
CA ALA A 206 19.86 -1.29 -2.74
C ALA A 206 20.46 -0.41 -3.85
N GLY A 207 21.77 -0.48 -4.13
CA GLY A 207 22.45 0.26 -5.21
C GLY A 207 23.40 1.37 -4.74
N CYS A 208 23.66 1.51 -3.43
CA CYS A 208 24.58 2.54 -2.94
C CYS A 208 26.02 2.30 -3.43
N ILE A 209 26.63 3.34 -4.01
CA ILE A 209 28.01 3.29 -4.47
C ILE A 209 29.02 3.74 -3.41
N SER A 210 28.56 4.41 -2.35
CA SER A 210 29.41 5.00 -1.31
C SER A 210 29.90 3.99 -0.28
N SER A 211 31.14 4.16 0.20
CA SER A 211 31.79 3.34 1.22
C SER A 211 31.44 3.71 2.66
N SER A 212 30.86 4.90 2.90
CA SER A 212 30.57 5.42 4.24
C SER A 212 29.22 6.13 4.38
N ARG A 213 28.36 6.09 3.34
CA ARG A 213 27.04 6.76 3.31
C ARG A 213 27.06 8.24 3.73
N ASN A 214 28.13 8.96 3.40
CA ASN A 214 28.15 10.42 3.45
C ASN A 214 27.36 11.01 2.27
N CYS A 215 26.03 10.92 2.33
CA CYS A 215 25.15 11.31 1.22
C CYS A 215 25.29 12.79 0.82
N GLY A 216 25.67 13.67 1.76
CA GLY A 216 25.87 15.10 1.49
C GLY A 216 27.02 15.37 0.51
N GLU A 217 28.08 14.58 0.58
CA GLU A 217 29.27 14.69 -0.29
C GLU A 217 29.24 13.72 -1.46
N CYS A 218 28.20 12.90 -1.60
CA CYS A 218 28.14 11.89 -2.64
C CYS A 218 28.00 12.52 -4.04
N PRO A 219 28.80 12.10 -5.04
CA PRO A 219 28.69 12.63 -6.40
C PRO A 219 27.33 12.31 -7.05
N SER A 220 26.65 11.25 -6.60
CA SER A 220 25.31 10.86 -7.05
C SER A 220 24.19 11.37 -6.15
N ARG A 221 24.42 12.37 -5.27
CA ARG A 221 23.41 12.83 -4.30
C ARG A 221 22.10 13.33 -4.92
N THR A 222 22.15 13.84 -6.15
CA THR A 222 20.98 14.34 -6.90
C THR A 222 20.24 13.24 -7.66
N ASN A 223 20.88 12.09 -7.89
CA ASN A 223 20.29 10.92 -8.56
C ASN A 223 20.82 9.64 -7.92
N CYS A 224 20.45 9.41 -6.66
CA CYS A 224 21.00 8.32 -5.88
C CYS A 224 20.55 6.98 -6.46
N PRO A 225 21.48 6.09 -6.86
CA PRO A 225 21.12 4.76 -7.35
C PRO A 225 20.61 3.84 -6.22
N ALA A 226 20.82 4.21 -4.95
CA ALA A 226 20.35 3.44 -3.79
C ALA A 226 18.84 3.58 -3.63
N ALA A 227 18.09 2.71 -4.29
CA ALA A 227 16.64 2.65 -4.24
C ALA A 227 16.19 1.20 -4.07
N LEU A 228 15.53 0.92 -2.95
CA LEU A 228 14.91 -0.38 -2.71
C LEU A 228 13.60 -0.44 -3.51
N LYS A 229 13.68 -0.85 -4.78
CA LYS A 229 12.53 -0.86 -5.69
C LYS A 229 11.45 -1.84 -5.24
N GLU A 230 11.86 -3.08 -4.99
CA GLU A 230 11.01 -4.16 -4.46
C GLU A 230 11.85 -4.99 -3.48
N PRO A 231 11.73 -4.75 -2.16
CA PRO A 231 12.53 -5.42 -1.14
C PRO A 231 12.57 -6.96 -1.27
N TRP A 232 11.46 -7.53 -1.73
CA TRP A 232 11.25 -8.97 -1.88
C TRP A 232 11.92 -9.57 -3.14
N LEU A 233 12.29 -8.77 -4.15
CA LEU A 233 13.00 -9.28 -5.35
C LEU A 233 14.49 -9.50 -5.14
N LEU A 234 15.06 -8.97 -4.06
CA LEU A 234 16.50 -8.98 -3.84
C LEU A 234 16.95 -10.06 -2.84
N ASP A 235 16.02 -10.88 -2.34
CA ASP A 235 16.21 -11.76 -1.17
C ASP A 235 16.94 -11.01 -0.06
N LEU A 236 16.49 -9.79 0.29
CA LEU A 236 17.10 -8.93 1.33
C LEU A 236 16.39 -9.05 2.68
#